data_AF-A0A9E3W312-F1
#
_entry.id   AF-A0A9E3W312-F1
#
_cell.length_a   1.000
_cell.length_b   1.000
_cell.length_c   1.000
_cell.angle_alpha   90.00
_cell.angle_beta   90.00
_cell.angle_gamma   90.00
#
_symmetry.space_group_name_H-M   'P 1'
#
loop_
_entity.id
_entity.type
_entity.pdbx_description
1 polymer ?
#
loop_
_entity_poly.entity_id
_entity_poly.type
_entity_poly.pdbx_seq_one_letter_code
_entity_poly.pdbx_strand_id
1 'polypeptide(L)'
;MSNWKIAGTPLHQGGSLFPESDPGSGLGFRKNAAKLAWYNIDPLFHHRSELLPPNITPDELSNHFVRNVYQTEIWPHAYVPDGRPKDARILNTVYYPNERGPYNYDATPTSYSMGMASEGTLLDPASRWSGITCNIDEHIRQLPNMDNPDEWTIDFILMDPFVYDPNHSGGDMYIQLGLISEDVLRDGRTSVESGLPTSAHITGVDTTIWGRIPNTTAAPPDFNKNPASRPFQDVGLEGLNNEDERQFFNDSFLQVIANLYGTSSEAYQNAYQDPSADDFQYFRSTEFDLSNGSILERYRRYNGLDGNSPTVEQTNENYPVSATQRPDREDFSEPGILQETEKYFQYKISLRPEDMAYSQNYIIDIHDATHIPLANGDVGDIKWYYFSIPIQSPDREIIGGAPSVSDYRFIRIIYKNFEQTIVCRFPAFQIVVDEENRPVFDYPGYPLS
;
A
#
# COMPACT_ATOMS: atom_id res chain seq x y z
N MET A 1 -3.58 0.44 -12.87
CA MET A 1 -3.13 0.64 -11.47
C MET A 1 -2.94 -0.69 -10.71
N SER A 2 -2.89 -1.84 -11.39
CA SER A 2 -2.69 -3.18 -10.78
C SER A 2 -1.25 -3.46 -10.33
N ASN A 3 -0.42 -2.43 -10.13
CA ASN A 3 1.04 -2.58 -10.07
C ASN A 3 1.64 -2.15 -8.72
N TRP A 4 0.84 -1.63 -7.78
CA TRP A 4 1.31 -1.33 -6.42
C TRP A 4 1.31 -2.58 -5.56
N LYS A 5 2.43 -2.85 -4.90
CA LYS A 5 2.65 -3.94 -3.95
C LYS A 5 3.14 -3.40 -2.62
N ILE A 6 3.07 -4.22 -1.58
CA ILE A 6 3.66 -3.89 -0.29
C ILE A 6 5.14 -3.60 -0.43
N ALA A 7 5.65 -2.60 0.29
CA ALA A 7 7.07 -2.29 0.32
C ALA A 7 7.82 -3.13 1.36
N GLY A 8 9.00 -3.61 0.98
CA GLY A 8 10.03 -4.05 1.93
C GLY A 8 10.63 -2.85 2.69
N THR A 9 11.22 -3.14 3.85
CA THR A 9 11.89 -2.13 4.68
C THR A 9 13.05 -1.48 3.92
N PRO A 10 13.11 -0.15 3.81
CA PRO A 10 14.19 0.52 3.09
C PRO A 10 15.55 0.20 3.67
N LEU A 11 16.47 -0.23 2.80
CA LEU A 11 17.84 -0.59 3.15
C LEU A 11 18.75 0.64 3.22
N HIS A 12 19.94 0.44 3.79
CA HIS A 12 21.00 1.44 3.94
C HIS A 12 20.66 2.64 4.84
N GLN A 13 19.62 2.50 5.67
CA GLN A 13 19.14 3.56 6.56
C GLN A 13 19.05 3.14 8.04
N GLY A 14 19.72 2.04 8.44
CA GLY A 14 19.73 1.48 9.80
C GLY A 14 20.27 2.42 10.90
N GLY A 15 21.15 3.35 10.55
CA GLY A 15 21.58 4.41 11.48
C GLY A 15 20.62 5.61 11.57
N SER A 16 19.46 5.56 10.91
CA SER A 16 18.60 6.73 10.66
C SER A 16 17.11 6.39 10.66
N LEU A 17 16.42 6.50 9.51
CA LEU A 17 14.96 6.40 9.40
C LEU A 17 14.39 4.99 9.63
N PHE A 18 15.17 3.95 9.34
CA PHE A 18 14.72 2.55 9.37
C PHE A 18 15.72 1.69 10.15
N PRO A 19 15.78 1.83 11.50
CA PRO A 19 16.78 1.16 12.32
C PRO A 19 16.75 -0.38 12.25
N GLU A 20 15.62 -0.96 11.89
CA GLU A 20 15.44 -2.39 11.70
C GLU A 20 15.99 -2.92 10.36
N SER A 21 16.42 -2.04 9.45
CA SER A 21 17.01 -2.41 8.15
C SER A 21 18.44 -2.96 8.24
N ASP A 22 19.07 -2.88 9.43
CA ASP A 22 20.42 -3.42 9.65
C ASP A 22 20.47 -4.95 9.47
N PRO A 23 21.55 -5.50 8.89
CA PRO A 23 21.70 -6.94 8.71
C PRO A 23 21.58 -7.70 10.05
N GLY A 24 20.88 -8.85 10.01
CA GLY A 24 20.73 -9.72 11.17
C GLY A 24 19.61 -9.32 12.14
N SER A 25 18.75 -8.37 11.78
CA SER A 25 17.55 -8.03 12.56
C SER A 25 16.53 -9.19 12.64
N GLY A 26 16.59 -10.15 11.71
CA GLY A 26 15.67 -11.29 11.65
C GLY A 26 14.23 -10.82 11.47
N LEU A 27 13.30 -11.35 12.27
CA LEU A 27 11.91 -10.84 12.33
C LEU A 27 11.83 -9.36 12.72
N GLY A 28 12.91 -8.82 13.30
CA GLY A 28 13.07 -7.41 13.59
C GLY A 28 12.83 -6.50 12.39
N PHE A 29 13.21 -6.96 11.19
CA PHE A 29 13.16 -6.21 9.94
C PHE A 29 11.79 -5.59 9.64
N ARG A 30 10.70 -6.16 10.18
CA ARG A 30 9.32 -5.73 9.95
C ARG A 30 8.61 -5.20 11.20
N LYS A 31 9.27 -5.12 12.37
CA LYS A 31 8.58 -4.76 13.62
C LYS A 31 7.99 -3.34 13.62
N ASN A 32 8.52 -2.43 12.81
CA ASN A 32 7.94 -1.08 12.64
C ASN A 32 6.95 -0.95 11.47
N ALA A 33 6.68 -2.04 10.74
CA ALA A 33 5.72 -2.03 9.65
C ALA A 33 4.28 -1.91 10.19
N ALA A 34 3.67 -0.76 9.98
CA ALA A 34 2.28 -0.46 10.33
C ALA A 34 1.34 -0.71 9.14
N LYS A 35 0.03 -0.66 9.39
CA LYS A 35 -0.99 -0.93 8.37
C LYS A 35 -1.10 0.23 7.39
N LEU A 36 -1.09 -0.11 6.10
CA LEU A 36 -1.39 0.79 4.99
C LEU A 36 -2.40 0.10 4.08
N ALA A 37 -3.48 0.79 3.77
CA ALA A 37 -4.42 0.37 2.73
C ALA A 37 -4.21 1.25 1.50
N TRP A 38 -4.20 0.65 0.31
CA TRP A 38 -4.11 1.37 -0.97
C TRP A 38 -5.11 0.82 -1.98
N TYR A 39 -5.94 1.69 -2.56
CA TYR A 39 -7.07 1.23 -3.38
C TYR A 39 -7.63 2.33 -4.28
N ASN A 40 -8.33 1.92 -5.32
CA ASN A 40 -9.32 2.76 -5.98
C ASN A 40 -10.69 2.35 -5.43
N ILE A 41 -11.49 3.33 -5.03
CA ILE A 41 -12.87 3.04 -4.62
C ILE A 41 -13.64 2.56 -5.86
N ASP A 42 -14.28 1.40 -5.73
CA ASP A 42 -15.03 0.80 -6.82
C ASP A 42 -16.22 1.70 -7.18
N PRO A 43 -16.44 2.01 -8.47
CA PRO A 43 -17.55 2.85 -8.91
C PRO A 43 -18.93 2.34 -8.45
N LEU A 44 -19.08 1.07 -8.07
CA LEU A 44 -20.31 0.55 -7.48
C LEU A 44 -20.76 1.37 -6.26
N PHE A 45 -19.83 1.92 -5.48
CA PHE A 45 -20.16 2.71 -4.29
C PHE A 45 -20.74 4.07 -4.66
N HIS A 46 -20.42 4.61 -5.83
CA HIS A 46 -20.79 5.96 -6.25
C HIS A 46 -21.99 5.97 -7.21
N HIS A 47 -22.29 4.86 -7.85
CA HIS A 47 -23.45 4.71 -8.72
C HIS A 47 -24.60 4.06 -7.96
N ARG A 48 -25.75 4.76 -7.90
CA ARG A 48 -26.99 4.20 -7.33
C ARG A 48 -27.40 2.96 -8.12
N SER A 49 -27.09 1.80 -7.57
CA SER A 49 -27.39 0.49 -8.13
C SER A 49 -27.88 -0.43 -7.01
N GLU A 50 -28.53 -1.53 -7.38
CA GLU A 50 -28.93 -2.58 -6.42
C GLU A 50 -27.73 -3.29 -5.77
N LEU A 51 -26.50 -3.03 -6.26
CA LEU A 51 -25.26 -3.60 -5.74
C LEU A 51 -24.64 -2.77 -4.61
N LEU A 52 -25.12 -1.54 -4.38
CA LEU A 52 -24.66 -0.69 -3.29
C LEU A 52 -25.10 -1.30 -1.95
N PRO A 53 -24.17 -1.60 -1.02
CA PRO A 53 -24.54 -2.15 0.28
C PRO A 53 -25.50 -1.22 1.04
N PRO A 54 -26.53 -1.76 1.71
CA PRO A 54 -27.62 -0.96 2.27
C PRO A 54 -27.19 -0.04 3.42
N ASN A 55 -26.05 -0.31 4.05
CA ASN A 55 -25.49 0.52 5.11
C ASN A 55 -24.72 1.75 4.58
N ILE A 56 -24.45 1.84 3.28
CA ILE A 56 -23.77 3.00 2.67
C ILE A 56 -24.79 4.11 2.41
N THR A 57 -24.72 5.15 3.23
CA THR A 57 -25.67 6.26 3.20
C THR A 57 -25.20 7.40 2.28
N PRO A 58 -26.10 8.31 1.87
CA PRO A 58 -25.71 9.54 1.19
C PRO A 58 -24.70 10.39 1.99
N ASP A 59 -24.74 10.33 3.33
CA ASP A 59 -23.78 11.03 4.18
C ASP A 59 -22.37 10.43 4.06
N GLU A 60 -22.24 9.09 4.09
CA GLU A 60 -20.96 8.41 3.83
C GLU A 60 -20.43 8.78 2.44
N LEU A 61 -21.30 8.78 1.42
CA LEU A 61 -20.92 9.17 0.05
C LEU A 61 -20.59 10.66 -0.12
N SER A 62 -20.87 11.48 0.90
CA SER A 62 -20.53 12.90 0.92
C SER A 62 -19.21 13.19 1.62
N ASN A 63 -18.63 12.20 2.30
CA ASN A 63 -17.35 12.32 2.97
C ASN A 63 -16.21 12.50 1.95
N HIS A 64 -15.42 13.58 2.07
CA HIS A 64 -14.29 13.92 1.19
C HIS A 64 -13.26 12.80 1.05
N PHE A 65 -13.12 11.91 2.04
CA PHE A 65 -12.21 10.78 1.98
C PHE A 65 -12.69 9.63 1.08
N VAL A 66 -13.97 9.56 0.74
CA VAL A 66 -14.53 8.43 -0.02
C VAL A 66 -15.45 8.82 -1.17
N ARG A 67 -15.92 10.06 -1.22
CA ARG A 67 -16.84 10.54 -2.25
C ARG A 67 -16.23 10.40 -3.64
N ASN A 68 -17.12 10.33 -4.62
CA ASN A 68 -16.74 10.47 -6.01
C ASN A 68 -16.16 11.88 -6.27
N VAL A 69 -15.16 11.95 -7.14
CA VAL A 69 -14.52 13.21 -7.55
C VAL A 69 -14.59 13.27 -9.06
N TYR A 70 -15.14 14.35 -9.60
CA TYR A 70 -15.17 14.56 -11.04
C TYR A 70 -13.86 15.17 -11.52
N GLN A 71 -13.43 14.82 -12.72
CA GLN A 71 -12.23 15.41 -13.33
C GLN A 71 -12.33 16.94 -13.42
N THR A 72 -13.53 17.48 -13.64
CA THR A 72 -13.76 18.94 -13.69
C THR A 72 -13.65 19.65 -12.34
N GLU A 73 -13.67 18.92 -11.22
CA GLU A 73 -13.39 19.48 -9.90
C GLU A 73 -11.90 19.78 -9.74
N ILE A 74 -11.04 18.90 -10.26
CA ILE A 74 -9.58 19.05 -10.20
C ILE A 74 -9.10 19.94 -11.37
N TRP A 75 -9.69 19.78 -12.55
CA TRP A 75 -9.33 20.51 -13.76
C TRP A 75 -10.56 21.23 -14.34
N PRO A 76 -10.91 22.43 -13.85
CA PRO A 76 -12.14 23.14 -14.25
C PRO A 76 -12.29 23.42 -15.74
N HIS A 77 -11.17 23.49 -16.47
CA HIS A 77 -11.14 23.77 -17.91
C HIS A 77 -10.95 22.51 -18.77
N ALA A 78 -10.89 21.32 -18.17
CA ALA A 78 -10.75 20.08 -18.92
C ALA A 78 -12.05 19.78 -19.70
N TYR A 79 -11.91 19.50 -20.99
CA TYR A 79 -13.01 19.00 -21.81
C TYR A 79 -13.06 17.47 -21.72
N VAL A 80 -14.11 16.93 -21.12
CA VAL A 80 -14.36 15.49 -21.04
C VAL A 80 -15.39 15.10 -22.12
N PRO A 81 -14.97 14.54 -23.28
CA PRO A 81 -15.90 14.11 -24.34
C PRO A 81 -17.04 13.21 -23.83
N ASP A 82 -18.20 13.34 -24.49
CA ASP A 82 -19.35 12.50 -24.20
C ASP A 82 -19.02 11.01 -24.41
N GLY A 83 -19.51 10.17 -23.49
CA GLY A 83 -19.27 8.73 -23.50
C GLY A 83 -17.96 8.29 -22.82
N ARG A 84 -17.11 9.22 -22.35
CA ARG A 84 -15.99 8.90 -21.46
C ARG A 84 -16.37 9.08 -19.98
N PRO A 85 -15.75 8.31 -19.05
CA PRO A 85 -15.97 8.50 -17.63
C PRO A 85 -15.59 9.92 -17.20
N LYS A 86 -16.50 10.59 -16.48
CA LYS A 86 -16.26 11.92 -15.91
C LYS A 86 -15.60 11.87 -14.54
N ASP A 87 -15.63 10.70 -13.91
CA ASP A 87 -15.04 10.45 -12.61
C ASP A 87 -13.51 10.41 -12.73
N ALA A 88 -12.83 10.95 -11.72
CA ALA A 88 -11.39 10.85 -11.59
C ALA A 88 -11.02 9.48 -11.00
N ARG A 89 -10.02 8.81 -11.58
CA ARG A 89 -9.42 7.62 -10.95
C ARG A 89 -8.45 8.11 -9.88
N ILE A 90 -8.66 7.68 -8.64
CA ILE A 90 -7.91 8.17 -7.48
C ILE A 90 -7.24 7.00 -6.79
N LEU A 91 -5.91 7.04 -6.71
CA LEU A 91 -5.16 6.22 -5.77
C LEU A 91 -5.44 6.77 -4.37
N ASN A 92 -6.17 6.01 -3.56
CA ASN A 92 -6.40 6.31 -2.16
C ASN A 92 -5.38 5.53 -1.35
N THR A 93 -4.83 6.17 -0.32
CA THR A 93 -3.97 5.54 0.67
C THR A 93 -4.46 5.93 2.05
N VAL A 94 -4.49 4.96 2.97
CA VAL A 94 -4.84 5.20 4.37
C VAL A 94 -3.80 4.53 5.25
N TYR A 95 -3.04 5.35 5.97
CA TYR A 95 -1.98 4.89 6.85
C TYR A 95 -2.45 4.90 8.29
N TYR A 96 -2.39 3.75 8.96
CA TYR A 96 -2.78 3.55 10.36
C TYR A 96 -1.52 3.25 11.20
N PRO A 97 -0.85 4.27 11.76
CA PRO A 97 0.46 4.08 12.40
C PRO A 97 0.40 3.24 13.69
N ASN A 98 -0.77 3.12 14.31
CA ASN A 98 -0.99 2.36 15.53
C ASN A 98 -1.47 0.92 15.28
N GLU A 99 -1.53 0.46 14.04
CA GLU A 99 -2.00 -0.88 13.69
C GLU A 99 -0.88 -1.69 13.03
N ARG A 100 -0.82 -3.00 13.34
CA ARG A 100 0.13 -3.92 12.70
C ARG A 100 -0.13 -3.99 11.20
N GLY A 101 0.93 -3.75 10.42
CA GLY A 101 0.95 -4.13 9.01
C GLY A 101 1.27 -5.62 8.84
N PRO A 102 1.20 -6.13 7.60
CA PRO A 102 1.57 -7.51 7.31
C PRO A 102 2.97 -7.87 7.86
N TYR A 103 3.20 -9.12 8.22
CA TYR A 103 4.48 -9.69 8.67
C TYR A 103 5.15 -8.95 9.84
N ASN A 104 4.37 -8.19 10.63
CA ASN A 104 4.87 -7.48 11.80
C ASN A 104 4.67 -8.31 13.07
N TYR A 105 5.71 -8.97 13.57
CA TYR A 105 5.68 -9.76 14.82
C TYR A 105 6.18 -8.98 16.05
N ASP A 106 5.79 -7.72 16.19
CA ASP A 106 6.22 -6.83 17.27
C ASP A 106 5.39 -6.97 18.55
N ALA A 107 5.84 -7.79 19.50
CA ALA A 107 5.16 -7.97 20.80
C ALA A 107 5.79 -7.16 21.95
N THR A 108 7.12 -7.08 22.00
CA THR A 108 7.89 -6.47 23.10
C THR A 108 8.83 -5.38 22.58
N PRO A 109 9.19 -4.39 23.42
CA PRO A 109 10.21 -3.42 23.06
C PRO A 109 11.53 -4.06 22.63
N THR A 110 12.13 -3.55 21.56
CA THR A 110 13.46 -3.91 21.04
C THR A 110 14.34 -2.66 20.93
N SER A 111 15.51 -2.77 20.30
CA SER A 111 16.35 -1.60 19.98
C SER A 111 15.78 -0.70 18.89
N TYR A 112 14.74 -1.14 18.17
CA TYR A 112 14.14 -0.42 17.04
C TYR A 112 12.64 -0.19 17.19
N SER A 113 11.96 -0.85 18.13
CA SER A 113 10.51 -0.81 18.28
C SER A 113 10.08 -0.74 19.75
N MET A 114 8.93 -0.13 20.03
CA MET A 114 8.35 -0.06 21.39
C MET A 114 7.34 -1.18 21.71
N GLY A 115 7.10 -2.13 20.82
CA GLY A 115 6.15 -3.23 21.05
C GLY A 115 4.68 -2.82 20.87
N MET A 116 3.77 -3.64 21.39
CA MET A 116 2.32 -3.38 21.34
C MET A 116 1.72 -3.26 22.74
N ALA A 117 0.55 -2.63 22.84
CA ALA A 117 -0.28 -2.54 24.04
C ALA A 117 -1.19 -3.78 24.22
N SER A 118 -1.88 -3.87 25.36
CA SER A 118 -2.83 -4.98 25.65
C SER A 118 -4.04 -5.02 24.70
N GLU A 119 -4.36 -3.89 24.09
CA GLU A 119 -5.44 -3.72 23.10
C GLU A 119 -4.99 -4.16 21.69
N GLY A 120 -3.71 -4.51 21.51
CA GLY A 120 -3.14 -4.92 20.22
C GLY A 120 -2.69 -3.75 19.32
N THR A 121 -2.79 -2.51 19.82
CA THR A 121 -2.26 -1.33 19.12
C THR A 121 -0.74 -1.25 19.26
N LEU A 122 -0.06 -0.78 18.21
CA LEU A 122 1.38 -0.52 18.22
C LEU A 122 1.67 0.70 19.10
N LEU A 123 2.66 0.56 19.99
CA LEU A 123 3.19 1.67 20.77
C LEU A 123 4.13 2.54 19.91
N ASP A 124 4.25 3.82 20.28
CA ASP A 124 5.07 4.82 19.58
C ASP A 124 4.74 4.92 18.07
N PRO A 125 3.51 5.33 17.70
CA PRO A 125 3.05 5.33 16.30
C PRO A 125 3.92 6.18 15.38
N ALA A 126 4.50 7.29 15.86
CA ALA A 126 5.42 8.09 15.07
C ALA A 126 6.68 7.32 14.62
N SER A 127 7.16 6.36 15.41
CA SER A 127 8.30 5.50 15.02
C SER A 127 7.95 4.51 13.91
N ARG A 128 6.67 4.21 13.70
CA ARG A 128 6.19 3.23 12.73
C ARG A 128 6.24 3.79 11.32
N TRP A 129 6.24 2.90 10.35
CA TRP A 129 6.18 3.27 8.94
C TRP A 129 5.39 2.25 8.14
N SER A 130 4.94 2.62 6.95
CA SER A 130 4.45 1.66 5.96
C SER A 130 4.63 2.22 4.56
N GLY A 131 4.62 1.37 3.55
CA GLY A 131 4.85 1.82 2.19
C GLY A 131 4.36 0.87 1.12
N ILE A 132 4.29 1.41 -0.09
CA ILE A 132 3.92 0.71 -1.32
C ILE A 132 4.97 0.96 -2.40
N THR A 133 5.26 -0.07 -3.19
CA THR A 133 6.22 -0.01 -4.30
C THR A 133 5.51 -0.34 -5.61
N CYS A 134 5.91 0.31 -6.70
CA CYS A 134 5.41 0.08 -8.03
C CYS A 134 6.56 -0.04 -9.04
N ASN A 135 6.45 -0.99 -9.97
CA ASN A 135 7.33 -1.05 -11.14
C ASN A 135 6.92 0.02 -12.15
N ILE A 136 7.89 0.82 -12.57
CA ILE A 136 7.72 1.90 -13.56
C ILE A 136 8.69 1.76 -14.74
N ASP A 137 9.44 0.66 -14.85
CA ASP A 137 10.45 0.46 -15.88
C ASP A 137 9.89 0.64 -17.30
N GLU A 138 8.70 0.10 -17.58
CA GLU A 138 8.03 0.29 -18.88
C GLU A 138 7.70 1.77 -19.14
N HIS A 139 7.18 2.48 -18.13
CA HIS A 139 6.86 3.90 -18.23
C HIS A 139 8.12 4.74 -18.49
N ILE A 140 9.19 4.49 -17.74
CA ILE A 140 10.47 5.20 -17.89
C ILE A 140 11.05 5.00 -19.30
N ARG A 141 10.98 3.79 -19.85
CA ARG A 141 11.47 3.49 -21.21
C ARG A 141 10.68 4.20 -22.32
N GLN A 142 9.49 4.69 -22.02
CA GLN A 142 8.63 5.41 -22.96
C GLN A 142 8.71 6.94 -22.80
N LEU A 143 9.39 7.43 -21.75
CA LEU A 143 9.59 8.88 -21.57
C LEU A 143 10.56 9.45 -22.62
N PRO A 144 10.29 10.67 -23.13
CA PRO A 144 11.22 11.35 -24.01
C PRO A 144 12.51 11.73 -23.27
N ASN A 145 13.58 11.96 -24.01
CA ASN A 145 14.88 12.38 -23.47
C ASN A 145 15.43 11.45 -22.36
N MET A 146 15.23 10.13 -22.48
CA MET A 146 15.73 9.14 -21.50
C MET A 146 17.24 9.22 -21.26
N ASP A 147 18.03 9.72 -22.21
CA ASP A 147 19.46 9.92 -22.02
C ASP A 147 19.81 11.14 -21.13
N ASN A 148 18.84 12.00 -20.80
CA ASN A 148 19.00 13.21 -19.99
C ASN A 148 17.81 13.42 -19.03
N PRO A 149 17.79 12.76 -17.85
CA PRO A 149 16.69 12.82 -16.90
C PRO A 149 16.63 14.13 -16.09
N ASP A 150 17.52 15.09 -16.37
CA ASP A 150 17.66 16.30 -15.56
C ASP A 150 16.42 17.21 -15.65
N GLU A 151 15.63 17.07 -16.71
CA GLU A 151 14.38 17.79 -16.96
C GLU A 151 13.14 17.06 -16.41
N TRP A 152 13.32 15.91 -15.77
CA TRP A 152 12.22 15.08 -15.30
C TRP A 152 11.76 15.51 -13.91
N THR A 153 10.46 15.40 -13.69
CA THR A 153 9.80 15.70 -12.40
C THR A 153 8.88 14.56 -11.99
N ILE A 154 8.75 14.36 -10.68
CA ILE A 154 7.69 13.54 -10.09
C ILE A 154 6.54 14.49 -9.75
N ASP A 155 5.44 14.36 -10.49
CA ASP A 155 4.27 15.20 -10.38
C ASP A 155 3.11 14.41 -9.77
N PHE A 156 2.47 14.98 -8.75
CA PHE A 156 1.24 14.43 -8.21
C PHE A 156 0.32 15.52 -7.68
N ILE A 157 -0.96 15.20 -7.62
CA ILE A 157 -1.98 16.04 -6.99
C ILE A 157 -2.43 15.34 -5.73
N LEU A 158 -2.55 16.08 -4.63
CA LEU A 158 -3.00 15.56 -3.34
C LEU A 158 -4.23 16.34 -2.89
N MET A 159 -5.33 15.63 -2.62
CA MET A 159 -6.46 16.21 -1.89
C MET A 159 -6.01 16.61 -0.49
N ASP A 160 -6.52 17.72 0.05
CA ASP A 160 -6.27 18.11 1.43
C ASP A 160 -6.56 16.99 2.43
N PRO A 161 -5.52 16.39 3.04
CA PRO A 161 -5.70 15.29 3.95
C PRO A 161 -6.20 15.78 5.33
N PHE A 162 -6.21 17.09 5.58
CA PHE A 162 -6.60 17.72 6.84
C PHE A 162 -8.00 18.35 6.82
N VAL A 163 -8.79 18.11 5.75
CA VAL A 163 -10.12 18.71 5.56
C VAL A 163 -11.06 18.55 6.77
N TYR A 164 -10.94 17.45 7.53
CA TYR A 164 -11.75 17.19 8.72
C TYR A 164 -11.02 17.40 10.05
N ASP A 165 -9.69 17.53 10.03
CA ASP A 165 -8.89 17.81 11.23
C ASP A 165 -7.75 18.79 10.91
N PRO A 166 -8.01 20.10 10.98
CA PRO A 166 -7.00 21.12 10.74
C PRO A 166 -5.88 21.15 11.79
N ASN A 167 -6.04 20.46 12.93
CA ASN A 167 -5.05 20.41 14.02
C ASN A 167 -4.27 19.08 14.03
N HIS A 168 -4.41 18.27 12.98
CA HIS A 168 -3.69 17.02 12.84
C HIS A 168 -2.18 17.27 12.97
N SER A 169 -1.51 16.47 13.81
CA SER A 169 -0.06 16.61 14.09
C SER A 169 0.83 16.43 12.85
N GLY A 170 0.32 15.70 11.86
CA GLY A 170 0.97 15.46 10.59
C GLY A 170 2.09 14.43 10.68
N GLY A 171 2.90 14.36 9.64
CA GLY A 171 3.98 13.40 9.51
C GLY A 171 4.75 13.61 8.22
N ASP A 172 5.47 12.58 7.77
CA ASP A 172 6.31 12.67 6.58
C ASP A 172 5.92 11.58 5.57
N MET A 173 5.76 11.98 4.32
CA MET A 173 5.69 11.08 3.17
C MET A 173 7.03 11.11 2.44
N TYR A 174 7.61 9.94 2.18
CA TYR A 174 8.84 9.82 1.40
C TYR A 174 8.51 9.19 0.06
N ILE A 175 9.03 9.78 -1.01
CA ILE A 175 9.01 9.19 -2.35
C ILE A 175 10.43 8.76 -2.68
N GLN A 176 10.59 7.51 -3.12
CA GLN A 176 11.87 6.95 -3.49
C GLN A 176 11.84 6.48 -4.93
N LEU A 177 12.86 6.85 -5.71
CA LEU A 177 12.96 6.55 -7.14
C LEU A 177 14.32 5.90 -7.45
N GLY A 178 14.30 4.68 -7.97
CA GLY A 178 15.52 3.96 -8.33
C GLY A 178 15.35 2.44 -8.27
N LEU A 179 16.44 1.75 -7.95
CA LEU A 179 16.43 0.32 -7.62
C LEU A 179 15.98 0.17 -6.18
N ILE A 180 14.93 -0.62 -5.99
CA ILE A 180 14.32 -0.91 -4.70
C ILE A 180 14.29 -2.43 -4.54
N SER A 181 14.51 -2.89 -3.31
CA SER A 181 14.53 -4.31 -3.00
C SER A 181 13.11 -4.85 -3.11
N GLU A 182 12.95 -5.96 -3.81
CA GLU A 182 11.68 -6.66 -3.90
C GLU A 182 11.54 -7.73 -2.79
N ASP A 183 12.63 -8.01 -2.06
CA ASP A 183 12.66 -8.88 -0.87
C ASP A 183 11.96 -8.19 0.31
N VAL A 184 10.66 -8.46 0.46
CA VAL A 184 9.81 -7.91 1.53
C VAL A 184 10.08 -8.67 2.84
N LEU A 185 10.17 -10.00 2.74
CA LEU A 185 10.49 -10.93 3.81
C LEU A 185 11.97 -11.28 3.81
N ARG A 186 12.80 -10.35 4.30
CA ARG A 186 14.28 -10.40 4.19
C ARG A 186 14.90 -11.76 4.54
N ASP A 187 15.08 -12.59 3.52
CA ASP A 187 15.77 -13.88 3.60
C ASP A 187 16.56 -14.22 2.31
N GLY A 188 16.52 -13.36 1.29
CA GLY A 188 17.21 -13.53 0.03
C GLY A 188 16.66 -14.69 -0.81
N ARG A 189 15.42 -15.12 -0.57
CA ARG A 189 14.73 -16.18 -1.31
C ARG A 189 13.49 -15.60 -1.96
N THR A 190 13.20 -16.03 -3.19
CA THR A 190 11.99 -15.58 -3.88
C THR A 190 10.77 -16.29 -3.30
N SER A 191 9.90 -15.55 -2.61
CA SER A 191 8.56 -16.06 -2.31
C SER A 191 7.65 -16.01 -3.55
N VAL A 192 6.89 -17.09 -3.75
CA VAL A 192 5.90 -17.22 -4.82
C VAL A 192 4.89 -18.31 -4.50
N GLU A 193 3.64 -17.92 -4.39
CA GLU A 193 2.51 -18.75 -3.97
C GLU A 193 2.25 -19.97 -4.89
N SER A 194 2.41 -19.81 -6.20
CA SER A 194 2.24 -20.93 -7.16
C SER A 194 3.28 -22.03 -7.01
N GLY A 195 4.40 -21.75 -6.34
CA GLY A 195 5.45 -22.71 -6.01
C GLY A 195 5.17 -23.49 -4.72
N LEU A 196 4.15 -23.12 -3.94
CA LEU A 196 3.80 -23.75 -2.68
C LEU A 196 3.09 -25.11 -2.86
N PRO A 197 3.03 -25.95 -1.81
CA PRO A 197 2.39 -27.25 -1.87
C PRO A 197 0.93 -27.16 -2.31
N THR A 198 0.46 -28.20 -3.00
CA THR A 198 -0.91 -28.24 -3.56
C THR A 198 -1.91 -28.96 -2.67
N SER A 199 -1.48 -29.37 -1.47
CA SER A 199 -2.26 -30.13 -0.48
C SER A 199 -1.62 -30.00 0.91
N ALA A 200 -2.30 -30.54 1.94
CA ALA A 200 -1.77 -30.62 3.30
C ALA A 200 -0.46 -31.44 3.43
N HIS A 201 -0.07 -32.22 2.41
CA HIS A 201 1.22 -32.88 2.40
C HIS A 201 2.32 -31.92 1.94
N ILE A 202 3.06 -31.40 2.90
CA ILE A 202 4.12 -30.40 2.69
C ILE A 202 5.30 -31.06 1.95
N THR A 203 5.52 -30.64 0.71
CA THR A 203 6.62 -31.10 -0.16
C THR A 203 7.08 -29.97 -1.07
N GLY A 204 8.32 -30.01 -1.55
CA GLY A 204 8.80 -29.04 -2.54
C GLY A 204 9.10 -27.64 -2.00
N VAL A 205 9.12 -27.47 -0.68
CA VAL A 205 9.46 -26.21 0.02
C VAL A 205 10.66 -26.39 0.96
N ASP A 206 11.31 -25.28 1.28
CA ASP A 206 12.25 -25.10 2.39
C ASP A 206 11.60 -24.22 3.47
N THR A 207 12.30 -23.98 4.57
CA THR A 207 11.84 -23.11 5.66
C THR A 207 12.86 -22.04 5.99
N THR A 208 12.42 -20.78 6.05
CA THR A 208 13.21 -19.63 6.50
C THR A 208 12.71 -19.14 7.85
N ILE A 209 13.21 -18.00 8.34
CA ILE A 209 12.68 -17.41 9.59
C ILE A 209 11.26 -16.87 9.43
N TRP A 210 10.84 -16.60 8.19
CA TRP A 210 9.53 -16.04 7.87
C TRP A 210 8.49 -17.12 7.62
N GLY A 211 8.86 -18.22 6.98
CA GLY A 211 7.91 -19.32 6.75
C GLY A 211 8.41 -20.33 5.73
N ARG A 212 7.56 -20.74 4.81
CA ARG A 212 7.84 -21.74 3.76
C ARG A 212 8.08 -21.06 2.42
N ILE A 213 9.19 -21.41 1.79
CA ILE A 213 9.56 -20.88 0.47
C ILE A 213 9.74 -22.05 -0.51
N PRO A 214 9.30 -21.94 -1.78
CA PRO A 214 9.53 -22.99 -2.78
C PRO A 214 11.01 -23.34 -2.96
N ASN A 215 11.31 -24.63 -3.16
CA ASN A 215 12.67 -25.10 -3.47
C ASN A 215 13.11 -24.78 -4.91
N THR A 216 12.16 -24.43 -5.78
CA THR A 216 12.40 -24.13 -7.19
C THR A 216 12.51 -22.62 -7.39
N THR A 217 13.53 -22.20 -8.13
CA THR A 217 13.69 -20.81 -8.58
C THR A 217 12.77 -20.47 -9.75
N ALA A 218 12.11 -21.46 -10.36
CA ALA A 218 11.18 -21.30 -11.47
C ALA A 218 9.81 -21.86 -11.08
N ALA A 219 9.06 -21.10 -10.29
CA ALA A 219 7.67 -21.43 -10.02
C ALA A 219 6.80 -21.21 -11.26
N PRO A 220 5.69 -21.95 -11.40
CA PRO A 220 4.70 -21.67 -12.45
C PRO A 220 4.18 -20.23 -12.37
N PRO A 221 3.85 -19.58 -13.49
CA PRO A 221 3.34 -18.20 -13.45
C PRO A 221 1.93 -18.10 -12.85
N ASP A 222 1.18 -19.20 -12.86
CA ASP A 222 -0.20 -19.28 -12.41
C ASP A 222 -0.34 -20.35 -11.32
N PHE A 223 -1.38 -20.22 -10.50
CA PHE A 223 -1.78 -21.23 -9.54
C PHE A 223 -2.08 -22.58 -10.18
N ASN A 224 -2.10 -23.64 -9.35
CA ASN A 224 -2.56 -24.94 -9.78
C ASN A 224 -4.00 -24.87 -10.31
N LYS A 225 -4.28 -25.62 -11.39
CA LYS A 225 -5.61 -25.66 -12.02
C LYS A 225 -6.67 -26.37 -11.17
N ASN A 226 -6.27 -27.16 -10.17
CA ASN A 226 -7.19 -27.80 -9.24
C ASN A 226 -7.63 -26.80 -8.15
N PRO A 227 -8.93 -26.46 -8.04
CA PRO A 227 -9.41 -25.54 -7.02
C PRO A 227 -9.09 -25.99 -5.59
N ALA A 228 -9.05 -27.30 -5.33
CA ALA A 228 -8.74 -27.85 -4.01
C ALA A 228 -7.30 -27.54 -3.54
N SER A 229 -6.43 -27.10 -4.44
CA SER A 229 -5.07 -26.69 -4.11
C SER A 229 -4.96 -25.22 -3.70
N ARG A 230 -5.97 -24.39 -4.01
CA ARG A 230 -5.94 -22.95 -3.73
C ARG A 230 -5.71 -22.61 -2.25
N PRO A 231 -6.39 -23.25 -1.27
CA PRO A 231 -6.17 -22.96 0.15
C PRO A 231 -4.75 -23.28 0.68
N PHE A 232 -3.91 -23.93 -0.12
CA PHE A 232 -2.53 -24.28 0.24
C PHE A 232 -1.51 -23.43 -0.53
N GLN A 233 -1.95 -22.66 -1.52
CA GLN A 233 -1.09 -21.82 -2.36
C GLN A 233 -1.35 -20.32 -2.15
N ASP A 234 -2.61 -19.91 -2.01
CA ASP A 234 -3.03 -18.51 -1.79
C ASP A 234 -3.02 -18.24 -0.28
N VAL A 235 -1.80 -18.10 0.25
CA VAL A 235 -1.47 -18.11 1.69
C VAL A 235 -0.32 -17.15 1.98
N GLY A 236 -0.21 -16.03 1.28
CA GLY A 236 0.77 -14.99 1.63
C GLY A 236 2.20 -15.24 1.15
N LEU A 237 3.09 -14.28 1.45
CA LEU A 237 4.52 -14.35 1.09
C LEU A 237 5.31 -15.28 2.00
N GLU A 238 4.86 -15.49 3.22
CA GLU A 238 5.44 -16.40 4.19
C GLU A 238 5.03 -17.87 3.91
N GLY A 239 4.01 -18.10 3.10
CA GLY A 239 3.64 -19.41 2.60
C GLY A 239 3.01 -20.31 3.66
N LEU A 240 2.33 -19.70 4.63
CA LEU A 240 1.71 -20.36 5.77
C LEU A 240 0.27 -19.86 5.89
N ASN A 241 -0.72 -20.75 5.83
CA ASN A 241 -2.06 -20.33 6.25
C ASN A 241 -2.07 -20.04 7.76
N ASN A 242 -3.05 -19.26 8.21
CA ASN A 242 -3.28 -18.93 9.62
C ASN A 242 -3.13 -20.09 10.64
N GLU A 243 -3.48 -21.34 10.28
CA GLU A 243 -3.28 -22.49 11.18
C GLU A 243 -1.81 -22.89 11.32
N ASP A 244 -1.09 -22.94 10.20
CA ASP A 244 0.34 -23.19 10.19
C ASP A 244 1.11 -22.04 10.84
N GLU A 245 0.69 -20.79 10.64
CA GLU A 245 1.29 -19.62 11.28
C GLU A 245 1.20 -19.66 12.80
N ARG A 246 0.05 -20.05 13.35
CA ARG A 246 -0.12 -20.20 14.79
C ARG A 246 0.89 -21.17 15.38
N GLN A 247 1.23 -22.24 14.65
CA GLN A 247 2.24 -23.20 15.07
C GLN A 247 3.66 -22.65 14.88
N PHE A 248 3.91 -22.01 13.75
CA PHE A 248 5.23 -21.50 13.36
C PHE A 248 5.69 -20.34 14.26
N PHE A 249 4.80 -19.40 14.55
CA PHE A 249 5.06 -18.22 15.36
C PHE A 249 4.60 -18.36 16.82
N ASN A 250 4.26 -19.58 17.27
CA ASN A 250 3.79 -19.82 18.63
C ASN A 250 4.79 -19.26 19.66
N ASP A 251 6.05 -19.71 19.59
CA ASP A 251 7.04 -19.39 20.62
C ASP A 251 7.63 -17.98 20.46
N SER A 252 7.79 -17.51 19.22
CA SER A 252 8.40 -16.22 18.90
C SER A 252 7.44 -15.03 19.04
N PHE A 253 6.12 -15.27 18.98
CA PHE A 253 5.13 -14.21 18.95
C PHE A 253 3.92 -14.47 19.86
N LEU A 254 3.16 -15.54 19.64
CA LEU A 254 1.88 -15.74 20.36
C LEU A 254 2.07 -15.96 21.86
N GLN A 255 3.00 -16.82 22.26
CA GLN A 255 3.34 -17.04 23.67
C GLN A 255 3.95 -15.80 24.32
N VAL A 256 4.65 -14.96 23.55
CA VAL A 256 5.18 -13.69 24.06
C VAL A 256 4.02 -12.78 24.47
N ILE A 257 3.02 -12.61 23.60
CA ILE A 257 1.83 -11.81 23.91
C ILE A 257 1.03 -12.43 25.07
N ALA A 258 0.84 -13.76 25.05
CA ALA A 258 0.14 -14.47 26.12
C ALA A 258 0.78 -14.26 27.50
N ASN A 259 2.12 -14.26 27.56
CA ASN A 259 2.85 -14.03 28.80
C ASN A 259 2.80 -12.58 29.27
N LEU A 260 2.71 -11.61 28.35
CA LEU A 260 2.59 -10.18 28.70
C LEU A 260 1.20 -9.81 29.19
N TYR A 261 0.16 -10.23 28.46
CA TYR A 261 -1.20 -9.69 28.60
C TYR A 261 -2.27 -10.75 28.88
N GLY A 262 -1.92 -12.04 28.81
CA GLY A 262 -2.86 -13.15 28.93
C GLY A 262 -3.60 -13.45 27.62
N THR A 263 -4.09 -14.69 27.50
CA THR A 263 -4.78 -15.16 26.29
C THR A 263 -6.17 -14.52 26.09
N SER A 264 -6.74 -13.87 27.10
CA SER A 264 -7.99 -13.11 26.97
C SER A 264 -7.78 -11.66 26.53
N SER A 265 -6.53 -11.20 26.36
CA SER A 265 -6.26 -9.86 25.85
C SER A 265 -6.66 -9.74 24.39
N GLU A 266 -7.07 -8.54 23.98
CA GLU A 266 -7.38 -8.24 22.59
C GLU A 266 -6.13 -8.39 21.70
N ALA A 267 -4.95 -8.00 22.20
CA ALA A 267 -3.67 -8.26 21.56
C ALA A 267 -3.49 -9.75 21.19
N TYR A 268 -3.72 -10.67 22.14
CA TYR A 268 -3.58 -12.10 21.87
C TYR A 268 -4.67 -12.61 20.93
N GLN A 269 -5.93 -12.20 21.12
CA GLN A 269 -7.03 -12.67 20.27
C GLN A 269 -6.84 -12.23 18.81
N ASN A 270 -6.45 -10.98 18.58
CA ASN A 270 -6.15 -10.47 17.25
C ASN A 270 -4.95 -11.18 16.63
N ALA A 271 -3.85 -11.34 17.37
CA ALA A 271 -2.66 -12.04 16.89
C ALA A 271 -2.90 -13.55 16.66
N TYR A 272 -3.80 -14.18 17.42
CA TYR A 272 -4.11 -15.59 17.24
C TYR A 272 -4.99 -15.85 16.01
N GLN A 273 -5.88 -14.89 15.68
CA GLN A 273 -6.71 -14.95 14.50
C GLN A 273 -5.89 -14.81 13.22
N ASP A 274 -4.98 -13.83 13.21
CA ASP A 274 -4.15 -13.45 12.06
C ASP A 274 -2.72 -13.14 12.55
N PRO A 275 -1.88 -14.19 12.76
CA PRO A 275 -0.52 -14.02 13.25
C PRO A 275 0.34 -13.15 12.35
N SER A 276 0.24 -13.26 11.03
CA SER A 276 1.00 -12.45 10.08
C SER A 276 0.35 -11.13 9.69
N ALA A 277 -0.86 -10.83 10.13
CA ALA A 277 -1.56 -9.57 9.82
C ALA A 277 -1.75 -9.31 8.31
N ASP A 278 -1.87 -10.37 7.51
CA ASP A 278 -1.93 -10.33 6.05
C ASP A 278 -3.19 -10.96 5.46
N ASP A 279 -4.19 -11.31 6.27
CA ASP A 279 -5.51 -11.76 5.82
C ASP A 279 -6.16 -10.76 4.85
N PHE A 280 -6.64 -11.28 3.73
CA PHE A 280 -7.47 -10.55 2.79
C PHE A 280 -8.94 -10.52 3.20
N GLN A 281 -9.59 -9.38 2.95
CA GLN A 281 -11.05 -9.29 3.00
C GLN A 281 -11.59 -8.48 1.83
N TYR A 282 -12.55 -9.06 1.10
CA TYR A 282 -13.19 -8.38 -0.02
C TYR A 282 -14.11 -7.25 0.46
N PHE A 283 -14.03 -6.08 -0.17
CA PHE A 283 -14.72 -4.86 0.30
C PHE A 283 -16.26 -4.95 0.29
N ARG A 284 -16.85 -5.92 -0.42
CA ARG A 284 -18.31 -6.16 -0.40
C ARG A 284 -18.73 -7.30 0.51
N SER A 285 -17.82 -7.92 1.26
CA SER A 285 -18.16 -9.12 2.04
C SER A 285 -19.34 -8.88 2.97
N THR A 286 -20.16 -9.92 3.16
CA THR A 286 -21.36 -9.86 4.01
C THR A 286 -21.03 -9.45 5.44
N GLU A 287 -19.84 -9.75 5.94
CA GLU A 287 -19.37 -9.34 7.27
C GLU A 287 -19.34 -7.81 7.43
N PHE A 288 -18.95 -7.06 6.39
CA PHE A 288 -19.00 -5.60 6.43
C PHE A 288 -20.43 -5.07 6.44
N ASP A 289 -21.35 -5.73 5.75
CA ASP A 289 -22.77 -5.36 5.77
C ASP A 289 -23.37 -5.59 7.18
N LEU A 290 -23.03 -6.72 7.81
CA LEU A 290 -23.49 -7.08 9.16
C LEU A 290 -22.91 -6.19 10.27
N SER A 291 -21.68 -5.71 10.09
CA SER A 291 -20.99 -4.81 11.03
C SER A 291 -21.22 -3.32 10.75
N ASN A 292 -21.99 -2.97 9.70
CA ASN A 292 -22.18 -1.61 9.20
C ASN A 292 -20.86 -0.90 8.82
N GLY A 293 -19.92 -1.63 8.23
CA GLY A 293 -18.62 -1.12 7.83
C GLY A 293 -18.70 0.02 6.80
N SER A 294 -18.01 1.11 7.10
CA SER A 294 -17.76 2.27 6.22
C SER A 294 -16.95 1.88 4.97
N ILE A 295 -16.88 2.77 3.97
CA ILE A 295 -16.08 2.51 2.76
C ILE A 295 -14.59 2.39 3.12
N LEU A 296 -14.08 3.21 4.05
CA LEU A 296 -12.68 3.10 4.50
C LEU A 296 -12.40 1.74 5.17
N GLU A 297 -13.29 1.29 6.05
CA GLU A 297 -13.15 -0.01 6.72
C GLU A 297 -13.18 -1.18 5.74
N ARG A 298 -14.05 -1.11 4.72
CA ARG A 298 -14.17 -2.13 3.68
C ARG A 298 -12.88 -2.33 2.89
N TYR A 299 -12.08 -1.29 2.71
CA TYR A 299 -10.78 -1.39 2.03
C TYR A 299 -9.60 -1.65 2.96
N ARG A 300 -9.80 -1.60 4.29
CA ARG A 300 -8.71 -1.70 5.28
C ARG A 300 -7.91 -3.01 5.19
N ARG A 301 -8.54 -4.12 4.77
CA ARG A 301 -7.90 -5.44 4.57
C ARG A 301 -7.88 -5.89 3.11
N TYR A 302 -8.25 -5.03 2.17
CA TYR A 302 -8.32 -5.40 0.76
C TYR A 302 -6.95 -5.71 0.12
N ASN A 303 -5.87 -5.23 0.75
CA ASN A 303 -4.50 -5.48 0.29
C ASN A 303 -3.82 -6.68 0.98
N GLY A 304 -4.56 -7.49 1.76
CA GLY A 304 -4.06 -8.74 2.29
C GLY A 304 -3.66 -9.74 1.19
N LEU A 305 -2.76 -10.64 1.53
CA LEU A 305 -2.17 -11.61 0.61
C LEU A 305 -2.75 -13.01 0.85
N ASP A 306 -2.89 -13.47 2.10
CA ASP A 306 -3.60 -14.74 2.39
C ASP A 306 -5.08 -14.64 1.95
N GLY A 307 -5.47 -15.51 1.02
CA GLY A 307 -6.84 -15.67 0.56
C GLY A 307 -7.33 -14.57 -0.39
N ASN A 308 -6.45 -13.85 -1.08
CA ASN A 308 -6.85 -12.76 -1.99
C ASN A 308 -7.24 -13.23 -3.40
N SER A 309 -7.00 -14.51 -3.70
CA SER A 309 -7.28 -15.15 -4.97
C SER A 309 -8.17 -16.41 -4.84
N PRO A 310 -9.30 -16.35 -4.11
CA PRO A 310 -10.15 -17.52 -3.89
C PRO A 310 -10.81 -18.00 -5.18
N THR A 311 -11.05 -19.31 -5.29
CA THR A 311 -11.91 -19.88 -6.32
C THR A 311 -13.38 -19.67 -5.98
N VAL A 312 -14.26 -19.83 -6.97
CA VAL A 312 -15.71 -19.65 -6.81
C VAL A 312 -16.29 -20.60 -5.76
N GLU A 313 -15.71 -21.79 -5.61
CA GLU A 313 -16.15 -22.81 -4.66
C GLU A 313 -15.70 -22.54 -3.21
N GLN A 314 -14.79 -21.59 -2.99
CA GLN A 314 -14.27 -21.23 -1.66
C GLN A 314 -15.09 -20.13 -0.97
N THR A 315 -16.02 -19.51 -1.68
CA THR A 315 -16.85 -18.43 -1.14
C THR A 315 -18.33 -18.81 -1.13
N ASN A 316 -19.05 -18.35 -0.11
CA ASN A 316 -20.51 -18.43 -0.05
C ASN A 316 -21.18 -17.18 -0.66
N GLU A 317 -20.38 -16.24 -1.16
CA GLU A 317 -20.87 -15.01 -1.78
C GLU A 317 -21.39 -15.28 -3.20
N ASN A 318 -22.48 -14.61 -3.57
CA ASN A 318 -23.12 -14.80 -4.88
C ASN A 318 -22.42 -14.02 -6.01
N TYR A 319 -21.22 -13.51 -5.77
CA TYR A 319 -20.42 -12.73 -6.70
C TYR A 319 -18.93 -13.04 -6.50
N PRO A 320 -18.07 -12.80 -7.51
CA PRO A 320 -16.63 -12.98 -7.36
C PRO A 320 -16.07 -12.08 -6.25
N VAL A 321 -15.28 -12.65 -5.35
CA VAL A 321 -14.67 -11.95 -4.22
C VAL A 321 -13.15 -11.89 -4.29
N SER A 322 -12.56 -12.24 -5.42
CA SER A 322 -11.10 -12.18 -5.60
C SER A 322 -10.62 -10.77 -5.92
N ALA A 323 -9.47 -10.40 -5.36
CA ALA A 323 -8.73 -9.21 -5.76
C ALA A 323 -7.87 -9.47 -7.01
N THR A 324 -7.32 -10.68 -7.11
CA THR A 324 -6.48 -11.11 -8.23
C THR A 324 -6.73 -12.58 -8.57
N GLN A 325 -6.26 -13.01 -9.73
CA GLN A 325 -6.18 -14.42 -10.11
C GLN A 325 -4.72 -14.90 -10.24
N ARG A 326 -3.78 -13.96 -10.12
CA ARG A 326 -2.34 -14.20 -10.22
C ARG A 326 -1.78 -14.44 -8.81
N PRO A 327 -0.87 -15.41 -8.64
CA PRO A 327 -0.19 -15.64 -7.36
C PRO A 327 0.59 -14.41 -6.91
N ASP A 328 0.63 -14.19 -5.61
CA ASP A 328 1.55 -13.25 -5.02
C ASP A 328 2.98 -13.79 -5.02
N ARG A 329 3.91 -12.87 -5.23
CA ARG A 329 5.33 -13.14 -5.42
C ARG A 329 6.14 -11.88 -5.16
N GLU A 330 7.38 -12.05 -4.71
CA GLU A 330 8.31 -10.94 -4.47
C GLU A 330 9.04 -10.51 -5.74
N ASP A 331 9.20 -11.36 -6.76
CA ASP A 331 9.90 -11.03 -8.02
C ASP A 331 8.96 -10.46 -9.10
N PHE A 332 8.53 -9.21 -8.93
CA PHE A 332 7.54 -8.57 -9.78
C PHE A 332 8.11 -7.92 -11.05
N SER A 333 9.41 -7.64 -11.09
CA SER A 333 10.07 -7.07 -12.27
C SER A 333 10.46 -8.10 -13.33
N GLU A 334 11.11 -9.20 -12.93
CA GLU A 334 11.57 -10.26 -13.83
C GLU A 334 11.36 -11.63 -13.17
N PRO A 335 10.58 -12.55 -13.78
CA PRO A 335 10.35 -13.85 -13.19
C PRO A 335 11.65 -14.64 -12.95
N GLY A 336 11.87 -15.05 -11.71
CA GLY A 336 12.99 -15.89 -11.26
C GLY A 336 14.24 -15.13 -10.82
N ILE A 337 14.21 -13.79 -10.78
CA ILE A 337 15.30 -12.95 -10.28
C ILE A 337 14.74 -11.99 -9.23
N LEU A 338 15.19 -12.15 -7.98
CA LEU A 338 14.88 -11.24 -6.89
C LEU A 338 15.88 -10.08 -6.90
N GLN A 339 15.39 -8.85 -7.08
CA GLN A 339 16.24 -7.67 -6.90
C GLN A 339 16.38 -7.36 -5.40
N GLU A 340 17.57 -7.60 -4.83
CA GLU A 340 17.84 -7.37 -3.39
C GLU A 340 18.61 -6.07 -3.10
N THR A 341 19.21 -5.45 -4.13
CA THR A 341 20.01 -4.23 -3.96
C THR A 341 19.12 -3.01 -4.00
N GLU A 342 19.34 -2.07 -3.08
CA GLU A 342 18.71 -0.75 -3.14
C GLU A 342 19.70 0.35 -3.52
N LYS A 343 19.28 1.19 -4.47
CA LYS A 343 20.02 2.35 -4.94
C LYS A 343 19.03 3.36 -5.50
N TYR A 344 18.72 4.41 -4.74
CA TYR A 344 17.61 5.30 -5.07
C TYR A 344 17.86 6.74 -4.60
N PHE A 345 17.13 7.66 -5.23
CA PHE A 345 16.90 8.99 -4.70
C PHE A 345 15.72 8.96 -3.74
N GLN A 346 15.81 9.68 -2.63
CA GLN A 346 14.75 9.84 -1.65
C GLN A 346 14.37 11.32 -1.53
N TYR A 347 13.07 11.60 -1.64
CA TYR A 347 12.50 12.93 -1.50
C TYR A 347 11.55 12.93 -0.30
N LYS A 348 11.77 13.86 0.62
CA LYS A 348 10.92 14.05 1.79
C LYS A 348 9.84 15.08 1.49
N ILE A 349 8.58 14.72 1.74
CA ILE A 349 7.40 15.58 1.65
C ILE A 349 6.80 15.69 3.06
N SER A 350 6.78 16.90 3.61
CA SER A 350 6.13 17.16 4.90
C SER A 350 4.62 17.18 4.72
N LEU A 351 3.89 16.33 5.43
CA LEU A 351 2.43 16.38 5.48
C LEU A 351 2.04 16.91 6.86
N ARG A 352 2.17 18.22 7.04
CA ARG A 352 1.74 18.96 8.23
C ARG A 352 0.90 20.16 7.78
N PRO A 353 -0.20 20.52 8.45
CA PRO A 353 -1.06 21.63 8.02
C PRO A 353 -0.29 22.93 7.72
N GLU A 354 0.70 23.27 8.54
CA GLU A 354 1.54 24.46 8.39
C GLU A 354 2.46 24.46 7.17
N ASP A 355 2.81 23.28 6.65
CA ASP A 355 3.71 23.10 5.50
C ASP A 355 2.94 22.99 4.17
N MET A 356 1.60 22.99 4.21
CA MET A 356 0.73 22.93 3.04
C MET A 356 0.55 24.32 2.40
N ALA A 357 1.66 24.96 2.06
CA ALA A 357 1.71 26.33 1.51
C ALA A 357 2.35 26.38 0.12
N TYR A 358 1.87 27.30 -0.71
CA TYR A 358 2.42 27.53 -2.05
C TYR A 358 3.92 27.82 -2.01
N SER A 359 4.67 27.24 -2.95
CA SER A 359 6.12 27.38 -3.10
C SER A 359 6.94 26.87 -1.90
N GLN A 360 6.34 26.03 -1.06
CA GLN A 360 7.04 25.25 -0.03
C GLN A 360 6.80 23.77 -0.31
N ASN A 361 7.70 22.90 0.17
CA ASN A 361 7.44 21.45 0.15
C ASN A 361 7.10 20.89 -1.25
N TYR A 362 7.68 21.48 -2.31
CA TYR A 362 7.40 21.18 -3.73
C TYR A 362 5.99 21.51 -4.25
N ILE A 363 5.20 22.28 -3.50
CA ILE A 363 3.86 22.72 -3.92
C ILE A 363 3.98 23.85 -4.93
N ILE A 364 3.53 23.60 -6.16
CA ILE A 364 3.57 24.55 -7.27
C ILE A 364 2.23 25.23 -7.55
N ASP A 365 1.13 24.70 -7.01
CA ASP A 365 -0.20 25.31 -7.11
C ASP A 365 -1.15 24.76 -6.02
N ILE A 366 -2.19 25.53 -5.70
CA ILE A 366 -3.27 25.14 -4.79
C ILE A 366 -4.60 25.51 -5.45
N HIS A 367 -5.42 24.51 -5.77
CA HIS A 367 -6.75 24.71 -6.31
C HIS A 367 -7.82 24.58 -5.22
N ASP A 368 -8.53 25.68 -4.96
CA ASP A 368 -9.72 25.72 -4.12
C ASP A 368 -10.98 25.34 -4.91
N ALA A 369 -11.42 24.10 -4.80
CA ALA A 369 -12.67 23.63 -5.37
C ALA A 369 -13.81 23.93 -4.38
N THR A 370 -14.73 24.82 -4.76
CA THR A 370 -15.82 25.30 -3.90
C THR A 370 -17.19 24.97 -4.45
N HIS A 371 -18.21 24.96 -3.59
CA HIS A 371 -19.61 24.70 -3.94
C HIS A 371 -19.83 23.34 -4.62
N ILE A 372 -19.10 22.32 -4.17
CA ILE A 372 -19.17 20.96 -4.71
C ILE A 372 -20.47 20.33 -4.25
N PRO A 373 -21.37 19.92 -5.16
CA PRO A 373 -22.62 19.25 -4.77
C PRO A 373 -22.30 17.87 -4.18
N LEU A 374 -22.75 17.63 -2.95
CA LEU A 374 -22.54 16.37 -2.24
C LEU A 374 -23.76 15.44 -2.35
N ALA A 375 -23.56 14.15 -2.11
CA ALA A 375 -24.58 13.12 -2.30
C ALA A 375 -25.76 13.26 -1.32
N ASN A 376 -25.54 13.85 -0.15
CA ASN A 376 -26.55 14.15 0.87
C ASN A 376 -27.34 15.44 0.57
N GLY A 377 -26.98 16.19 -0.47
CA GLY A 377 -27.63 17.43 -0.88
C GLY A 377 -26.97 18.71 -0.34
N ASP A 378 -25.94 18.58 0.50
CA ASP A 378 -25.14 19.71 0.95
C ASP A 378 -24.14 20.16 -0.14
N VAL A 379 -23.42 21.23 0.17
CA VAL A 379 -22.28 21.70 -0.64
C VAL A 379 -21.00 21.62 0.19
N GLY A 380 -19.93 21.16 -0.42
CA GLY A 380 -18.61 21.04 0.20
C GLY A 380 -17.55 21.88 -0.51
N ASP A 381 -16.46 22.15 0.20
CA ASP A 381 -15.27 22.81 -0.32
C ASP A 381 -14.05 21.94 -0.02
N ILE A 382 -13.07 21.88 -0.93
CA ILE A 382 -11.83 21.12 -0.75
C ILE A 382 -10.66 21.81 -1.46
N LYS A 383 -9.45 21.65 -0.90
CA LYS A 383 -8.20 22.05 -1.55
C LYS A 383 -7.54 20.86 -2.25
N TRP A 384 -6.98 21.13 -3.43
CA TRP A 384 -6.11 20.23 -4.17
C TRP A 384 -4.72 20.86 -4.28
N TYR A 385 -3.71 20.19 -3.73
CA TYR A 385 -2.32 20.64 -3.75
C TYR A 385 -1.58 19.97 -4.92
N TYR A 386 -0.92 20.77 -5.75
CA TYR A 386 -0.16 20.30 -6.90
C TYR A 386 1.31 20.28 -6.52
N PHE A 387 1.90 19.09 -6.53
CA PHE A 387 3.31 18.87 -6.23
C PHE A 387 4.08 18.62 -7.52
N SER A 388 5.27 19.21 -7.63
CA SER A 388 6.23 18.91 -8.69
C SER A 388 7.64 18.85 -8.11
N ILE A 389 8.22 17.66 -8.11
CA ILE A 389 9.53 17.38 -7.52
C ILE A 389 10.53 17.13 -8.65
N PRO A 390 11.47 18.05 -8.92
CA PRO A 390 12.55 17.78 -9.85
C PRO A 390 13.36 16.55 -9.41
N ILE A 391 13.63 15.61 -10.32
CA ILE A 391 14.47 14.45 -10.01
C ILE A 391 15.86 14.92 -9.52
N GLN A 392 16.35 16.02 -10.07
CA GLN A 392 17.61 16.63 -9.66
C GLN A 392 17.47 17.64 -8.51
N SER A 393 16.39 17.58 -7.71
CA SER A 393 16.20 18.45 -6.55
C SER A 393 17.46 18.47 -5.66
N PRO A 394 17.92 19.65 -5.21
CA PRO A 394 19.07 19.74 -4.32
C PRO A 394 18.81 19.13 -2.93
N ASP A 395 17.54 19.01 -2.53
CA ASP A 395 17.15 18.44 -1.22
C ASP A 395 16.96 16.92 -1.27
N ARG A 396 17.24 16.27 -2.41
CA ARG A 396 17.17 14.82 -2.52
C ARG A 396 18.30 14.16 -1.73
N GLU A 397 17.98 13.04 -1.10
CA GLU A 397 18.97 12.17 -0.48
C GLU A 397 19.36 11.05 -1.45
N ILE A 398 20.62 10.63 -1.39
CA ILE A 398 21.16 9.54 -2.20
C ILE A 398 21.43 8.35 -1.28
N ILE A 399 20.70 7.25 -1.48
CA ILE A 399 20.78 6.06 -0.63
C ILE A 399 21.31 4.88 -1.44
N GLY A 400 22.26 4.11 -0.88
CA GLY A 400 22.88 2.97 -1.56
C GLY A 400 23.82 3.32 -2.74
N GLY A 401 23.93 4.61 -3.10
CA GLY A 401 24.72 5.12 -4.21
C GLY A 401 23.87 5.91 -5.21
N ALA A 402 24.49 6.72 -6.06
CA ALA A 402 23.75 7.59 -7.00
C ALA A 402 23.14 6.78 -8.17
N PRO A 403 21.81 6.59 -8.25
CA PRO A 403 21.19 5.83 -9.33
C PRO A 403 21.41 6.48 -10.70
N SER A 404 21.69 5.68 -11.72
CA SER A 404 21.64 6.10 -13.12
C SER A 404 20.22 5.94 -13.69
N VAL A 405 19.94 6.47 -14.89
CA VAL A 405 18.60 6.33 -15.50
C VAL A 405 18.15 4.87 -15.63
N SER A 406 19.07 3.96 -15.97
CA SER A 406 18.81 2.51 -16.02
C SER A 406 18.33 1.92 -14.69
N ASP A 407 18.61 2.61 -13.59
CA ASP A 407 18.22 2.21 -12.24
C ASP A 407 16.81 2.69 -11.90
N TYR A 408 16.19 3.61 -12.65
CA TYR A 408 14.84 4.13 -12.39
C TYR A 408 13.76 3.10 -12.76
N ARG A 409 13.75 1.97 -12.07
CA ARG A 409 12.83 0.86 -12.32
C ARG A 409 11.63 0.87 -11.39
N PHE A 410 11.80 1.41 -10.19
CA PHE A 410 10.79 1.38 -9.16
C PHE A 410 10.55 2.75 -8.55
N ILE A 411 9.32 2.94 -8.10
CA ILE A 411 8.95 4.02 -7.19
C ILE A 411 8.33 3.44 -5.92
N ARG A 412 8.78 3.93 -4.76
CA ARG A 412 8.24 3.55 -3.44
C ARG A 412 7.74 4.78 -2.71
N ILE A 413 6.51 4.71 -2.20
CA ILE A 413 5.90 5.72 -1.33
C ILE A 413 5.90 5.18 0.09
N ILE A 414 6.32 5.98 1.06
CA ILE A 414 6.40 5.61 2.47
C ILE A 414 5.75 6.68 3.33
N TYR A 415 5.02 6.26 4.34
CA TYR A 415 4.49 7.12 5.40
C TYR A 415 5.22 6.80 6.71
N LYS A 416 5.69 7.82 7.44
CA LYS A 416 6.37 7.70 8.74
C LYS A 416 6.16 8.98 9.55
N ASN A 417 6.41 8.95 10.86
CA ASN A 417 6.31 10.10 11.76
C ASN A 417 4.87 10.63 11.94
N PHE A 418 3.87 9.77 11.77
CA PHE A 418 2.47 10.08 12.07
C PHE A 418 2.08 9.51 13.43
N GLU A 419 1.46 10.32 14.27
CA GLU A 419 0.87 9.86 15.54
C GLU A 419 -0.57 9.34 15.35
N GLN A 420 -1.21 9.72 14.24
CA GLN A 420 -2.63 9.51 13.95
C GLN A 420 -2.82 9.06 12.49
N THR A 421 -3.96 8.42 12.22
CA THR A 421 -4.31 7.95 10.88
C THR A 421 -4.40 9.11 9.88
N ILE A 422 -3.82 8.93 8.69
CA ILE A 422 -3.88 9.91 7.61
C ILE A 422 -4.46 9.27 6.33
N VAL A 423 -5.36 9.99 5.66
CA VAL A 423 -5.96 9.59 4.37
C VAL A 423 -5.43 10.52 3.28
N CYS A 424 -4.75 9.96 2.28
CA CYS A 424 -4.24 10.70 1.13
C CYS A 424 -4.91 10.20 -0.16
N ARG A 425 -5.40 11.13 -0.98
CA ARG A 425 -6.09 10.85 -2.25
C ARG A 425 -5.35 11.50 -3.41
N PHE A 426 -4.86 10.68 -4.34
CA PHE A 426 -4.06 11.10 -5.48
C PHE A 426 -4.81 10.86 -6.80
N PRO A 427 -5.46 11.88 -7.39
CA PRO A 427 -6.09 11.76 -8.71
C PRO A 427 -5.08 11.73 -9.86
N ALA A 428 -3.83 12.13 -9.60
CA ALA A 428 -2.72 12.04 -10.53
C ALA A 428 -1.42 11.78 -9.76
N PHE A 429 -0.61 10.86 -10.29
CA PHE A 429 0.74 10.57 -9.81
C PHE A 429 1.56 10.03 -11.00
N GLN A 430 2.59 10.74 -11.43
CA GLN A 430 3.33 10.42 -12.65
C GLN A 430 4.75 11.01 -12.66
N ILE A 431 5.59 10.49 -13.55
CA ILE A 431 6.88 11.11 -13.92
C ILE A 431 6.70 11.74 -15.30
N VAL A 432 7.08 13.01 -15.44
CA VAL A 432 6.93 13.81 -16.68
C VAL A 432 8.23 14.51 -17.06
N VAL A 433 8.32 14.96 -18.32
CA VAL A 433 9.49 15.64 -18.91
C VAL A 433 9.10 17.06 -19.31
N ASP A 434 9.59 18.07 -18.57
CA ASP A 434 9.36 19.51 -18.80
C ASP A 434 7.90 20.01 -18.63
N GLU A 435 7.75 21.30 -18.27
CA GLU A 435 6.45 21.99 -18.13
C GLU A 435 5.65 22.04 -19.45
N GLU A 436 6.34 22.05 -20.60
CA GLU A 436 5.71 22.10 -21.94
C GLU A 436 5.08 20.74 -22.36
N ASN A 437 5.53 19.62 -21.78
CA ASN A 437 4.83 18.33 -21.87
C ASN A 437 4.07 17.99 -20.59
N ARG A 438 3.76 18.97 -19.72
CA ARG A 438 2.55 18.81 -18.89
C ARG A 438 1.46 18.49 -19.88
N PRO A 439 0.82 17.30 -19.84
CA PRO A 439 -0.34 17.10 -20.67
C PRO A 439 -1.27 18.26 -20.33
N VAL A 440 -1.57 19.10 -21.32
CA VAL A 440 -2.75 19.96 -21.26
C VAL A 440 -3.90 18.95 -21.22
N PHE A 441 -4.23 18.56 -19.99
CA PHE A 441 -4.59 17.21 -19.57
C PHE A 441 -5.40 16.38 -20.58
N ASP A 442 -4.72 15.50 -21.32
CA ASP A 442 -5.39 14.39 -22.01
C ASP A 442 -5.43 13.21 -21.03
N TYR A 443 -6.54 13.12 -20.29
CA TYR A 443 -7.07 11.96 -19.54
C TYR A 443 -6.13 11.18 -18.58
N PRO A 444 -6.44 11.10 -17.27
CA PRO A 444 -5.75 10.18 -16.39
C PRO A 444 -6.31 8.75 -16.55
N GLY A 445 -5.42 7.75 -16.61
CA GLY A 445 -5.76 6.40 -16.15
C GLY A 445 -5.42 5.20 -17.03
N TYR A 446 -4.65 5.34 -18.11
CA TYR A 446 -4.05 4.19 -18.78
C TYR A 446 -2.54 4.15 -18.51
N PRO A 447 -1.94 2.99 -18.15
CA PRO A 447 -0.54 2.80 -18.48
C PRO A 447 -0.42 2.95 -19.99
N LEU A 448 0.57 3.71 -20.44
CA LEU A 448 1.03 3.63 -21.82
C LEU A 448 1.29 2.14 -22.12
N SER A 449 0.64 1.62 -23.17
CA SER A 449 0.77 0.22 -23.61
C SER A 449 2.19 -0.15 -23.99
#